data_AF-A0A954MEC4-F1
#
_entry.id   AF-A0A954MEC4-F1
#
_cell.length_a   1.000
_cell.length_b   1.000
_cell.length_c   1.000
_cell.angle_alpha   90.00
_cell.angle_beta   90.00
_cell.angle_gamma   90.00
#
_symmetry.space_group_name_H-M   'P 1'
#
loop_
_entity.id
_entity.type
_entity.pdbx_description
1 polymer ?
#
loop_
_entity_poly.entity_id
_entity_poly.type
_entity_poly.pdbx_seq_one_letter_code
_entity_poly.pdbx_strand_id
1 'polypeptide(L)' 'IETFDPEGIELYNLADDLGEATNLAATETAKVAELRRKLDAWRRNVGAEMMQPNPDYDPSFSTSKKKTKTK' A
#
# COMPACT_ATOMS: atom_id res chain seq x y z
N ILE A 1 -2.34 4.91 5.19
CA ILE A 1 -2.12 4.21 3.89
C ILE A 1 -2.14 2.71 4.16
N GLU A 2 -2.72 1.92 3.26
CA GLU A 2 -2.65 0.46 3.30
C GLU A 2 -1.95 -0.03 2.03
N THR A 3 -0.89 -0.82 2.17
CA THR A 3 -0.21 -1.51 1.07
C THR A 3 -0.54 -2.99 1.14
N PHE A 4 -0.63 -3.65 -0.02
CA PHE A 4 -0.99 -5.08 -0.12
C PHE A 4 0.16 -5.95 -0.63
N ASP A 5 1.21 -5.33 -1.20
CA ASP A 5 2.41 -6.02 -1.67
C ASP A 5 3.66 -5.12 -1.49
N PRO A 6 4.41 -5.27 -0.39
CA PRO A 6 4.10 -6.08 0.79
C PRO A 6 2.94 -5.51 1.62
N GLU A 7 2.30 -6.35 2.45
CA GLU A 7 1.26 -5.88 3.37
C GLU A 7 1.83 -4.90 4.40
N GLY A 8 1.21 -3.73 4.52
CA GLY A 8 1.69 -2.65 5.38
C GLY A 8 0.61 -1.62 5.69
N ILE A 9 0.76 -0.97 6.85
CA ILE A 9 -0.14 0.10 7.29
C ILE A 9 0.69 1.28 7.76
N GLU A 10 0.32 2.46 7.29
CA GLU A 10 0.99 3.71 7.60
C GLU A 10 -0.03 4.75 8.07
N LEU A 11 0.38 5.58 9.02
CA LEU A 11 -0.44 6.65 9.55
C LEU A 11 0.39 7.93 9.64
N TYR A 12 -0.10 8.99 9.03
CA TYR A 12 0.54 10.30 9.01
C TYR A 12 -0.40 11.36 9.58
N ASN A 13 0.17 12.29 10.34
CA ASN A 13 -0.56 13.44 10.83
C ASN A 13 -0.27 14.64 9.93
N LEU A 14 -1.12 14.86 8.92
CA LEU A 14 -0.92 15.93 7.93
C LEU A 14 -0.98 17.34 8.51
N ALA A 15 -1.51 17.54 9.72
CA ALA A 15 -1.50 18.86 10.36
C ALA A 15 -0.08 19.27 10.78
N ASP A 16 0.71 18.29 11.23
CA ASP A 16 2.07 18.52 11.76
C ASP A 16 3.17 18.02 10.80
N ASP A 17 2.82 17.11 9.87
CA ASP A 17 3.72 16.46 8.93
C ASP A 17 3.07 16.35 7.55
N LEU A 18 3.05 17.47 6.82
CA LEU A 18 2.56 17.55 5.45
C LEU A 18 3.38 16.73 4.45
N GLY A 19 4.62 16.37 4.80
CA GLY A 19 5.53 15.62 3.95
C GLY A 19 5.43 14.11 4.11
N GLU A 20 4.53 13.61 4.98
CA GLU A 20 4.37 12.18 5.29
C GLU A 20 5.70 11.51 5.67
N ALA A 21 6.57 12.22 6.40
CA ALA A 21 7.89 11.75 6.75
C ALA A 21 7.87 10.77 7.94
N THR A 22 6.88 10.88 8.83
CA THR A 22 6.83 10.15 10.10
C THR A 22 5.65 9.20 10.15
N ASN A 23 5.92 7.90 10.01
CA ASN A 23 4.90 6.88 10.19
C ASN A 23 4.58 6.66 11.68
N LEU A 24 3.36 7.02 12.07
CA LEU A 24 2.81 6.88 13.43
C LEU A 24 1.99 5.59 13.62
N ALA A 25 1.93 4.69 12.63
CA ALA A 25 1.05 3.52 12.70
C ALA A 25 1.36 2.59 13.89
N ALA A 26 2.64 2.50 14.27
CA ALA A 26 3.09 1.68 15.41
C ALA A 26 2.81 2.34 16.77
N THR A 27 2.78 3.68 16.83
CA THR A 27 2.59 4.44 18.08
C THR A 27 1.11 4.75 18.34
N GLU A 28 0.34 5.02 17.30
CA GLU A 28 -1.06 5.46 17.34
C GLU A 28 -2.02 4.35 16.88
N THR A 29 -1.88 3.15 17.45
CA THR A 29 -2.63 1.94 17.04
C THR A 29 -4.15 2.09 17.16
N ALA A 30 -4.62 2.83 18.17
CA ALA A 30 -6.04 3.12 18.34
C ALA A 30 -6.59 3.96 17.17
N LYS A 31 -5.81 4.94 16.70
CA LYS A 31 -6.19 5.81 15.58
C LYS A 31 -6.16 5.05 14.26
N VAL A 32 -5.16 4.19 14.07
CA VAL A 32 -5.11 3.25 12.94
C VAL A 32 -6.39 2.41 12.88
N ALA A 33 -6.80 1.80 14.00
CA ALA A 33 -7.99 0.95 14.05
C ALA A 33 -9.27 1.75 13.76
N GLU A 34 -9.38 2.99 14.25
CA GLU A 34 -10.51 3.87 13.97
C GLU A 34 -10.62 4.20 12.47
N LEU A 35 -9.52 4.64 11.87
CA LEU A 35 -9.48 5.03 10.46
C LEU A 35 -9.66 3.83 9.53
N ARG A 36 -9.09 2.68 9.87
CA ARG A 36 -9.27 1.43 9.13
C ARG A 36 -10.73 1.00 9.09
N ARG A 37 -11.45 1.06 10.22
CA ARG A 37 -12.90 0.79 10.25
C ARG A 37 -13.68 1.75 9.34
N LYS A 38 -13.33 3.03 9.31
CA LYS A 38 -13.97 4.01 8.42
C LYS A 38 -13.70 3.70 6.95
N LEU A 39 -12.46 3.34 6.61
CA LEU A 39 -12.07 2.94 5.27
C LEU A 39 -12.83 1.69 4.82
N ASP A 40 -12.91 0.66 5.66
CA ASP A 40 -13.63 -0.57 5.35
C ASP A 40 -15.13 -0.35 5.18
N ALA A 41 -15.73 0.49 6.02
CA ALA A 41 -17.13 0.87 5.88
C ALA A 41 -17.38 1.61 4.55
N TRP A 42 -16.49 2.52 4.18
CA TRP A 42 -16.57 3.22 2.90
C TRP A 42 -16.40 2.28 1.71
N ARG A 43 -15.42 1.35 1.74
CA ARG A 43 -15.21 0.34 0.69
C ARG A 43 -16.46 -0.49 0.44
N ARG A 44 -17.12 -0.94 1.51
CA ARG A 44 -18.38 -1.70 1.42
C ARG A 44 -19.51 -0.85 0.83
N ASN A 45 -19.58 0.43 1.18
CA ASN A 45 -20.62 1.33 0.70
C ASN A 45 -20.50 1.59 -0.82
N VAL A 46 -19.29 1.82 -1.31
CA VAL A 46 -19.06 2.08 -2.75
C VAL A 46 -18.95 0.80 -3.58
N GLY A 47 -18.98 -0.38 -2.95
CA GLY A 47 -18.79 -1.67 -3.63
C GLY A 47 -17.38 -1.83 -4.21
N ALA A 48 -16.36 -1.31 -3.53
CA ALA A 48 -14.98 -1.42 -3.99
C ALA A 48 -14.53 -2.89 -4.06
N GLU A 49 -14.10 -3.32 -5.24
CA GLU A 49 -13.50 -4.65 -5.43
C GLU A 49 -12.13 -4.72 -4.77
N MET A 50 -11.85 -5.87 -4.15
CA MET A 50 -10.54 -6.15 -3.57
C MET A 50 -9.57 -6.60 -4.66
N MET A 51 -8.30 -6.20 -4.52
CA MET A 51 -7.23 -6.69 -5.39
C MET A 51 -7.08 -8.21 -5.23
N GLN A 52 -7.11 -8.94 -6.34
CA GLN A 52 -6.78 -10.37 -6.37
C GLN A 52 -5.31 -10.54 -6.78
N PRO A 53 -4.58 -11.52 -6.22
CA PRO A 53 -3.25 -11.85 -6.70
C PRO A 53 -3.28 -12.17 -8.19
N ASN A 54 -2.29 -11.65 -8.93
CA ASN A 54 -2.17 -11.95 -10.36
C ASN A 54 -1.77 -13.43 -10.54
N PRO A 55 -2.60 -14.29 -11.16
CA PRO A 55 -2.29 -15.70 -11.33
C PRO A 55 -1.10 -15.95 -12.28
N ASP A 56 -0.81 -15.00 -13.17
CA ASP A 56 0.30 -15.09 -14.12
C ASP A 56 1.60 -14.49 -13.57
N TYR A 57 1.64 -14.11 -12.29
CA TYR A 57 2.84 -13.56 -11.66
C TYR A 57 3.90 -14.65 -11.46
N ASP A 58 4.97 -14.56 -12.24
CA ASP A 58 6.16 -15.40 -12.08
C ASP A 58 7.24 -14.62 -11.28
N PRO A 59 7.49 -14.94 -10.00
CA PRO A 59 8.52 -14.29 -9.19
C PRO A 59 9.94 -14.55 -9.69
N SER A 60 10.13 -15.54 -10.58
CA SER A 60 11.41 -15.85 -11.22
C SER A 60 11.63 -15.11 -12.54
N PHE A 61 10.66 -14.28 -12.97
CA PHE A 61 10.77 -13.43 -14.16
C PHE A 61 11.85 -12.35 -13.96
N SER A 62 13.11 -12.75 -14.10
CA SER A 62 14.22 -11.81 -14.20
C SER A 62 14.14 -11.14 -15.56
N THR A 63 14.11 -9.81 -15.60
CA THR A 63 14.31 -9.04 -16.84
C THR A 63 15.73 -9.31 -17.35
N SER A 64 15.89 -10.42 -18.06
CA SER A 64 17.15 -10.84 -18.65
C SER A 64 17.55 -9.82 -19.72
N LYS A 65 18.45 -8.89 -19.35
CA LYS A 65 19.39 -8.12 -20.17
C LYS A 65 19.06 -8.04 -21.67
N LYS A 66 18.52 -6.90 -22.14
CA LYS A 66 18.76 -6.48 -23.52
C LYS A 66 20.23 -6.05 -23.66
N LYS A 67 21.11 -7.01 -23.98
CA LYS A 67 22.46 -6.72 -24.48
C LYS A 67 22.39 -6.05 -25.86
N THR A 68 23.05 -4.89 -25.96
CA THR A 68 23.84 -4.36 -27.08
C THR A 68 23.20 -4.09 -28.46
N LYS A 69 23.29 -2.83 -28.90
CA LYS A 69 23.90 -2.48 -30.20
C LYS A 69 24.78 -1.22 -30.04
N THR A 70 26.08 -1.44 -29.95
CA THR A 70 27.13 -0.44 -30.17
C THR A 70 26.99 0.12 -31.59
N LYS A 71 27.12 1.43 -31.76
CA LYS A 71 27.30 2.09 -33.07
C LYS A 71 28.78 2.35 -33.29
#